data_AF-A0A967AHF6-F1
#
_entry.id   AF-A0A967AHF6-F1
#
_cell.length_a   1.000
_cell.length_b   1.000
_cell.length_c   1.000
_cell.angle_alpha   90.00
_cell.angle_beta   90.00
_cell.angle_gamma   90.00
#
_symmetry.space_group_name_H-M   'P 1'
#
loop_
_entity.id
_entity.type
_entity.pdbx_description
1 polymer ?
#
loop_
_entity_poly.entity_id
_entity_poly.type
_entity_poly.pdbx_seq_one_letter_code
_entity_poly.pdbx_strand_id
1 'polypeptide(L)'
;DIAYYNNENGAIEENPGNLIATPTGYESQSDEQTVYIRVTDPTSPRECFNIVPVELRVDPLPDIINPERISVCDDETGGSTTNEQATFDLTSKIEEITQGDQTILINFYEDEALENQITDTENFVNTQANPQVVYVEAVDLDTDCTKTTTLTIEVIPEPTIPELDPLVECDPGNNGFAEFDLGTEIENIISNEVDVEISFHETEQEAFFG
;
A
#
# COMPACT_ATOMS: atom_id res chain seq x y z
N ASP A 1 -12.76 -41.80 24.50
CA ASP A 1 -12.97 -41.55 23.07
C ASP A 1 -13.51 -40.14 22.89
N ILE A 2 -13.16 -39.45 21.81
CA ILE A 2 -13.59 -38.08 21.52
C ILE A 2 -14.16 -38.04 20.11
N ALA A 3 -15.40 -37.56 19.97
CA ALA A 3 -16.08 -37.39 18.70
C ALA A 3 -16.71 -35.99 18.61
N TYR A 4 -16.89 -35.50 17.38
CA TYR A 4 -17.33 -34.14 17.10
C TYR A 4 -18.57 -34.21 16.22
N TYR A 5 -19.58 -33.38 16.48
CA TYR A 5 -20.86 -33.43 15.79
C TYR A 5 -21.38 -32.03 15.44
N ASN A 6 -22.11 -31.94 14.32
CA ASN A 6 -22.71 -30.69 13.83
C ASN A 6 -23.95 -30.24 14.63
N ASN A 7 -24.53 -31.10 15.48
CA ASN A 7 -25.63 -30.75 16.37
C ASN A 7 -25.67 -31.64 17.61
N GLU A 8 -26.38 -31.18 18.64
CA GLU A 8 -26.46 -31.84 19.94
C GLU A 8 -27.07 -33.25 19.86
N ASN A 9 -28.18 -33.41 19.11
CA ASN A 9 -28.85 -34.70 19.01
C ASN A 9 -27.96 -35.76 18.36
N GLY A 10 -27.18 -35.37 17.36
CA GLY A 10 -26.15 -36.21 16.76
C GLY A 10 -25.09 -36.64 17.76
N ALA A 11 -24.66 -35.73 18.65
CA ALA A 11 -23.75 -36.05 19.73
C ALA A 11 -24.38 -36.97 20.80
N ILE A 12 -25.68 -36.86 21.09
CA ILE A 12 -26.38 -37.73 22.04
C ILE A 12 -26.56 -39.15 21.50
N GLU A 13 -27.01 -39.26 20.25
CA GLU A 13 -27.35 -40.53 19.59
C GLU A 13 -26.17 -41.19 18.87
N GLU A 14 -25.01 -40.54 18.83
CA GLU A 14 -23.85 -40.94 18.02
C GLU A 14 -24.20 -41.12 16.53
N ASN A 15 -25.02 -40.21 16.00
CA ASN A 15 -25.54 -40.31 14.63
C ASN A 15 -24.41 -40.06 13.60
N PRO A 16 -24.04 -41.04 12.76
CA PRO A 16 -22.97 -40.89 11.77
C PRO A 16 -23.24 -39.78 10.74
N GLY A 17 -24.50 -39.43 10.48
CA GLY A 17 -24.86 -38.35 9.55
C GLY A 17 -24.52 -36.96 10.07
N ASN A 18 -24.28 -36.81 11.38
CA ASN A 18 -23.89 -35.55 12.02
C ASN A 18 -22.42 -35.55 12.46
N LEU A 19 -21.69 -36.65 12.24
CA LEU A 19 -20.30 -36.80 12.69
C LEU A 19 -19.35 -35.93 11.84
N ILE A 20 -18.54 -35.14 12.51
CA ILE A 20 -17.42 -34.41 11.91
C ILE A 20 -16.23 -35.37 11.84
N ALA A 21 -16.05 -35.98 10.67
CA ALA A 21 -15.02 -37.01 10.44
C ALA A 21 -13.59 -36.44 10.42
N THR A 22 -13.42 -35.14 10.12
CA THR A 22 -12.13 -34.47 10.01
C THR A 22 -12.04 -33.23 10.90
N PRO A 23 -11.97 -33.38 12.24
CA PRO A 23 -11.98 -32.24 13.17
C PRO A 23 -10.81 -31.28 12.97
N THR A 24 -9.67 -31.74 12.45
CA THR A 24 -8.47 -30.91 12.18
C THR A 24 -8.58 -30.06 10.92
N GLY A 25 -9.65 -30.22 10.14
CA GLY A 25 -9.91 -29.50 8.89
C GLY A 25 -11.40 -29.38 8.63
N TYR A 26 -12.17 -29.11 9.68
CA TYR A 26 -13.61 -28.91 9.58
C TYR A 26 -13.89 -27.53 9.00
N GLU A 27 -14.77 -27.47 8.00
CA GLU A 27 -15.24 -26.23 7.38
C GLU A 27 -16.60 -25.87 7.99
N SER A 28 -16.75 -24.64 8.50
CA SER A 28 -18.01 -24.16 9.06
C SER A 28 -19.08 -23.99 7.98
N GLN A 29 -20.34 -24.09 8.37
CA GLN A 29 -21.49 -23.99 7.45
C GLN A 29 -22.14 -22.60 7.44
N SER A 30 -21.74 -21.74 8.39
CA SER A 30 -22.22 -20.37 8.59
C SER A 30 -21.20 -19.57 9.41
N ASP A 31 -21.34 -18.24 9.41
CA ASP A 31 -20.45 -17.34 10.15
C ASP A 31 -20.60 -17.47 11.67
N GLU A 32 -21.78 -17.88 12.13
CA GLU A 32 -22.01 -18.32 13.50
C GLU A 32 -22.54 -19.76 13.47
N GLN A 33 -21.85 -20.68 14.14
CA GLN A 33 -22.23 -22.08 14.23
C GLN A 33 -21.88 -22.65 15.61
N THR A 34 -22.68 -23.58 16.13
CA THR A 34 -22.30 -24.38 17.30
C THR A 34 -22.05 -25.83 16.87
N VAL A 35 -20.89 -26.38 17.23
CA VAL A 35 -20.56 -27.80 17.13
C VAL A 35 -20.48 -28.43 18.51
N TYR A 36 -20.55 -29.76 18.59
CA TYR A 36 -20.68 -30.47 19.86
C TYR A 36 -19.59 -31.53 19.98
N ILE A 37 -18.80 -31.46 21.05
CA ILE A 37 -17.76 -32.43 21.38
C ILE A 37 -18.35 -33.44 22.36
N ARG A 38 -18.42 -34.72 21.96
CA ARG A 38 -18.75 -35.84 22.86
C ARG A 38 -17.46 -36.47 23.36
N VAL A 39 -17.31 -36.55 24.67
CA VAL A 39 -16.23 -37.30 25.33
C VAL A 39 -16.85 -38.51 26.03
N THR A 40 -16.50 -39.71 25.59
CA THR A 40 -16.98 -40.98 26.15
C THR A 40 -15.85 -41.68 26.91
N ASP A 41 -16.11 -42.17 28.13
CA ASP A 41 -15.16 -43.04 28.85
C ASP A 41 -15.34 -44.50 28.38
N PRO A 42 -14.39 -45.07 27.61
CA PRO A 42 -14.52 -46.42 27.08
C PRO A 42 -14.36 -47.50 28.16
N THR A 43 -13.91 -47.15 29.36
CA THR A 43 -13.71 -48.09 30.47
C THR A 43 -14.91 -48.15 31.42
N SER A 44 -15.87 -47.23 31.25
CA SER A 44 -17.07 -47.18 32.08
C SER A 44 -18.10 -48.22 31.62
N PRO A 45 -18.64 -49.07 32.53
CA PRO A 45 -19.61 -50.12 32.20
C PRO A 45 -20.99 -49.60 31.76
N ARG A 46 -21.18 -48.28 31.65
CA ARG A 46 -22.41 -47.62 31.21
C ARG A 46 -22.19 -46.60 30.08
N GLU A 47 -21.00 -46.58 29.46
CA GLU A 47 -20.65 -45.63 28.39
C GLU A 47 -21.00 -44.18 28.78
N CYS A 48 -20.65 -43.79 30.00
CA CYS A 48 -20.88 -42.43 30.46
C CYS A 48 -20.17 -41.45 29.51
N PHE A 49 -20.92 -40.46 29.03
CA PHE A 49 -20.41 -39.44 28.14
C PHE A 49 -20.72 -38.05 28.67
N ASN A 50 -19.95 -37.07 28.21
CA ASN A 50 -20.22 -35.65 28.39
C ASN A 50 -20.24 -34.98 27.01
N ILE A 51 -21.14 -34.01 26.83
CA ILE A 51 -21.24 -33.23 25.59
C ILE A 51 -20.97 -31.77 25.95
N VAL A 52 -20.07 -31.16 25.19
CA VAL A 52 -19.71 -29.75 25.35
C VAL A 52 -19.99 -29.03 24.03
N PRO A 53 -20.79 -27.95 24.02
CA PRO A 53 -20.92 -27.10 22.85
C PRO A 53 -19.65 -26.26 22.65
N VAL A 54 -19.28 -26.04 21.40
CA VAL A 54 -18.23 -25.12 20.98
C VAL A 54 -18.82 -24.18 19.94
N GLU A 55 -18.78 -22.89 20.25
CA GLU A 55 -19.19 -21.85 19.33
C GLU A 55 -18.04 -21.58 18.34
N LEU A 56 -18.39 -21.56 17.06
CA LEU A 56 -17.54 -21.19 15.95
C LEU A 56 -18.05 -19.84 15.45
N ARG A 57 -17.12 -18.89 15.33
CA ARG A 57 -17.36 -17.56 14.76
C ARG A 57 -16.38 -17.34 13.63
N VAL A 58 -16.88 -16.94 12.47
CA VAL A 58 -16.09 -16.51 11.31
C VAL A 58 -16.26 -15.01 11.20
N ASP A 59 -15.20 -14.27 11.48
CA ASP A 59 -15.19 -12.81 11.35
C ASP A 59 -14.80 -12.42 9.92
N PRO A 60 -15.49 -11.42 9.33
CA PRO A 60 -15.15 -10.95 7.99
C PRO A 60 -13.80 -10.24 8.00
N LEU A 61 -13.10 -10.30 6.88
CA LEU A 61 -11.91 -9.47 6.66
C LEU A 61 -12.32 -7.99 6.41
N PRO A 62 -11.46 -7.02 6.74
CA PRO A 62 -11.68 -5.62 6.37
C PRO A 62 -11.93 -5.46 4.86
N ASP A 63 -12.89 -4.62 4.47
CA ASP A 63 -13.18 -4.34 3.06
C ASP A 63 -12.38 -3.13 2.54
N ILE A 64 -11.14 -3.41 2.11
CA ILE A 64 -10.25 -2.41 1.51
C ILE A 64 -10.12 -2.55 -0.01
N ILE A 65 -9.77 -1.44 -0.67
CA ILE A 65 -9.36 -1.38 -2.06
C ILE A 65 -7.85 -1.11 -2.20
N ASN A 66 -7.32 -1.38 -3.40
CA ASN A 66 -5.96 -0.99 -3.74
C ASN A 66 -5.95 0.48 -4.19
N PRO A 67 -5.22 1.37 -3.50
CA PRO A 67 -5.21 2.80 -3.82
C PRO A 67 -4.49 3.09 -5.13
N GLU A 68 -4.77 4.26 -5.70
CA GLU A 68 -3.94 4.86 -6.73
C GLU A 68 -2.54 5.19 -6.18
N ARG A 69 -1.55 5.23 -7.08
CA ARG A 69 -0.19 5.61 -6.70
C ARG A 69 -0.11 7.06 -6.24
N ILE A 70 0.92 7.38 -5.46
CA ILE A 70 1.32 8.76 -5.19
C ILE A 70 2.52 9.07 -6.10
N SER A 71 2.43 10.13 -6.89
CA SER A 71 3.53 10.62 -7.72
C SER A 71 3.88 12.05 -7.31
N VAL A 72 5.14 12.28 -6.91
CA VAL A 72 5.66 13.60 -6.48
C VAL A 72 6.92 13.89 -7.28
N CYS A 73 7.18 15.15 -7.63
CA CYS A 73 8.45 15.51 -8.24
C CYS A 73 9.63 15.27 -7.29
N ASP A 74 10.80 14.97 -7.83
CA ASP A 74 12.06 15.03 -7.08
C ASP A 74 12.18 16.42 -6.42
N ASP A 75 12.65 16.44 -5.17
CA ASP A 75 12.77 17.65 -4.36
C ASP A 75 14.15 17.69 -3.68
N GLU A 76 14.40 18.68 -2.83
CA GLU A 76 15.70 18.77 -2.13
C GLU A 76 15.87 17.71 -1.01
N THR A 77 14.95 16.76 -0.89
CA THR A 77 15.07 15.62 0.04
C THR A 77 16.30 14.79 -0.32
N GLY A 78 17.03 14.35 0.70
CA GLY A 78 18.34 13.71 0.48
C GLY A 78 19.42 14.66 -0.06
N GLY A 79 19.13 15.97 -0.18
CA GLY A 79 20.08 17.04 -0.50
C GLY A 79 20.37 17.23 -1.99
N SER A 80 19.49 16.80 -2.89
CA SER A 80 19.66 16.92 -4.34
C SER A 80 18.35 16.63 -5.07
N THR A 81 17.94 17.47 -6.03
CA THR A 81 16.75 17.27 -6.89
C THR A 81 16.94 16.29 -8.06
N THR A 82 17.96 15.44 -7.96
CA THR A 82 18.36 14.47 -9.02
C THR A 82 18.68 13.10 -8.45
N ASN A 83 18.35 12.88 -7.17
CA ASN A 83 18.65 11.63 -6.47
C ASN A 83 17.44 10.68 -6.45
N GLU A 84 16.33 11.07 -7.09
CA GLU A 84 15.05 10.39 -7.12
C GLU A 84 14.52 10.09 -5.70
N GLN A 85 14.68 11.05 -4.79
CA GLN A 85 14.09 11.01 -3.46
C GLN A 85 13.11 12.17 -3.27
N ALA A 86 11.96 11.86 -2.69
CA ALA A 86 10.97 12.86 -2.33
C ALA A 86 10.32 12.49 -0.99
N THR A 87 9.64 13.47 -0.40
CA THR A 87 8.80 13.26 0.79
C THR A 87 7.37 12.94 0.38
N PHE A 88 6.78 11.89 0.99
CA PHE A 88 5.45 11.38 0.71
C PHE A 88 4.56 11.41 1.97
N ASP A 89 3.36 11.95 1.83
CA ASP A 89 2.28 11.79 2.81
C ASP A 89 1.44 10.55 2.45
N LEU A 90 1.73 9.43 3.11
CA LEU A 90 1.02 8.16 2.95
C LEU A 90 -0.39 8.22 3.54
N THR A 91 -0.64 9.10 4.51
CA THR A 91 -1.94 9.22 5.18
C THR A 91 -3.02 9.74 4.24
N SER A 92 -2.61 10.47 3.19
CA SER A 92 -3.48 10.94 2.11
C SER A 92 -4.27 9.82 1.40
N LYS A 93 -3.80 8.57 1.49
CA LYS A 93 -4.43 7.38 0.89
C LYS A 93 -5.33 6.58 1.82
N ILE A 94 -5.37 6.90 3.12
CA ILE A 94 -6.14 6.12 4.10
C ILE A 94 -7.64 6.11 3.75
N GLU A 95 -8.25 7.25 3.48
CA GLU A 95 -9.69 7.33 3.15
C GLU A 95 -10.03 6.55 1.87
N GLU A 96 -9.12 6.57 0.88
CA GLU A 96 -9.27 5.79 -0.35
C GLU A 96 -9.19 4.28 -0.05
N ILE A 97 -8.17 3.84 0.69
CA ILE A 97 -7.96 2.43 1.06
C ILE A 97 -9.16 1.88 1.84
N THR A 98 -9.63 2.61 2.85
CA THR A 98 -10.72 2.16 3.74
C THR A 98 -12.11 2.44 3.20
N GLN A 99 -12.23 3.12 2.05
CA GLN A 99 -13.51 3.58 1.52
C GLN A 99 -14.30 4.46 2.53
N GLY A 100 -13.58 5.16 3.40
CA GLY A 100 -14.14 5.98 4.48
C GLY A 100 -14.56 5.21 5.74
N ASP A 101 -14.28 3.91 5.83
CA ASP A 101 -14.52 3.15 7.07
C ASP A 101 -13.53 3.57 8.16
N GLN A 102 -14.07 3.91 9.32
CA GLN A 102 -13.32 4.38 10.49
C GLN A 102 -13.05 3.27 11.51
N THR A 103 -13.61 2.06 11.32
CA THR A 103 -13.27 0.89 12.15
C THR A 103 -11.99 0.19 11.66
N ILE A 104 -11.45 0.61 10.51
CA ILE A 104 -10.23 0.05 9.93
C ILE A 104 -9.03 0.93 10.33
N LEU A 105 -8.07 0.32 11.01
CA LEU A 105 -6.74 0.90 11.25
C LEU A 105 -5.80 0.52 10.10
N ILE A 106 -5.06 1.50 9.57
CA ILE A 106 -4.06 1.29 8.52
C ILE A 106 -2.65 1.43 9.08
N ASN A 107 -1.81 0.42 8.81
CA ASN A 107 -0.38 0.43 9.04
C ASN A 107 0.38 0.30 7.72
N PHE A 108 1.50 1.01 7.58
CA PHE A 108 2.36 0.98 6.40
C PHE A 108 3.71 0.33 6.72
N TYR A 109 4.28 -0.39 5.76
CA TYR A 109 5.53 -1.14 5.90
C TYR A 109 6.39 -1.03 4.64
N GLU A 110 7.71 -1.10 4.82
CA GLU A 110 8.66 -1.09 3.71
C GLU A 110 8.88 -2.47 3.07
N ASP A 111 8.37 -3.54 3.70
CA ASP A 111 8.55 -4.92 3.25
C ASP A 111 7.26 -5.76 3.31
N GLU A 112 7.22 -6.80 2.48
CA GLU A 112 6.08 -7.72 2.36
C GLU A 112 5.84 -8.57 3.62
N ALA A 113 6.87 -8.79 4.44
CA ALA A 113 6.77 -9.56 5.67
C ALA A 113 6.19 -8.74 6.84
N LEU A 114 5.92 -7.44 6.62
CA LEU A 114 5.38 -6.51 7.61
C LEU A 114 6.27 -6.37 8.86
N GLU A 115 7.59 -6.46 8.68
CA GLU A 115 8.56 -6.36 9.79
C GLU A 115 9.10 -4.93 10.01
N ASN A 116 9.19 -4.13 8.95
CA ASN A 116 9.71 -2.77 8.95
C ASN A 116 8.57 -1.76 8.82
N GLN A 117 7.93 -1.46 9.96
CA GLN A 117 6.82 -0.50 10.01
C GLN A 117 7.31 0.94 9.78
N ILE A 118 6.60 1.66 8.90
CA ILE A 118 6.78 3.08 8.65
C ILE A 118 6.05 3.86 9.76
N THR A 119 6.79 4.67 10.52
CA THR A 119 6.25 5.41 11.67
C THR A 119 5.96 6.87 11.37
N ASP A 120 6.77 7.52 10.53
CA ASP A 120 6.53 8.88 10.02
C ASP A 120 5.79 8.78 8.68
N THR A 121 4.47 8.60 8.76
CA THR A 121 3.61 8.35 7.60
C THR A 121 3.21 9.61 6.85
N GLU A 122 3.31 10.78 7.47
CA GLU A 122 3.05 12.08 6.84
C GLU A 122 4.28 12.62 6.08
N ASN A 123 5.49 12.17 6.44
CA ASN A 123 6.75 12.64 5.86
C ASN A 123 7.67 11.48 5.48
N PHE A 124 7.12 10.41 4.92
CA PHE A 124 7.91 9.24 4.53
C PHE A 124 8.81 9.58 3.34
N VAL A 125 10.11 9.27 3.45
CA VAL A 125 11.06 9.42 2.33
C VAL A 125 11.33 8.04 1.75
N ASN A 126 11.28 7.90 0.42
CA ASN A 126 11.59 6.63 -0.23
C ASN A 126 13.04 6.19 0.05
N THR A 127 13.20 4.91 0.33
CA THR A 127 14.43 4.26 0.76
C THR A 127 14.94 3.23 -0.24
N GLN A 128 14.08 2.83 -1.18
CA GLN A 128 14.33 1.83 -2.20
C GLN A 128 14.34 2.47 -3.60
N ALA A 129 14.56 1.64 -4.62
CA ALA A 129 14.51 2.08 -6.00
C ALA A 129 13.14 2.71 -6.34
N ASN A 130 13.18 3.78 -7.13
CA ASN A 130 12.01 4.45 -7.66
C ASN A 130 11.50 3.71 -8.92
N PRO A 131 10.20 3.39 -9.04
CA PRO A 131 9.15 3.53 -8.04
C PRO A 131 9.25 2.49 -6.91
N GLN A 132 8.89 2.90 -5.69
CA GLN A 132 8.92 2.05 -4.49
C GLN A 132 7.51 1.52 -4.16
N VAL A 133 7.46 0.25 -3.73
CA VAL A 133 6.24 -0.37 -3.19
C VAL A 133 6.26 -0.28 -1.67
N VAL A 134 5.20 0.29 -1.11
CA VAL A 134 4.86 0.28 0.32
C VAL A 134 3.77 -0.77 0.54
N TYR A 135 3.91 -1.57 1.59
CA TYR A 135 2.95 -2.60 1.96
C TYR A 135 2.00 -2.05 3.02
N VAL A 136 0.71 -2.36 2.88
CA VAL A 136 -0.35 -1.82 3.72
C VAL A 136 -1.03 -2.98 4.44
N GLU A 137 -1.10 -2.91 5.76
CA GLU A 137 -1.93 -3.78 6.59
C GLU A 137 -3.15 -2.99 7.06
N ALA A 138 -4.33 -3.53 6.79
CA ALA A 138 -5.59 -3.06 7.33
C ALA A 138 -6.04 -3.99 8.45
N VAL A 139 -6.34 -3.43 9.62
CA VAL A 139 -6.81 -4.14 10.80
C VAL A 139 -8.22 -3.68 11.14
N ASP A 140 -9.17 -4.59 11.17
CA ASP A 140 -10.51 -4.31 11.66
C ASP A 140 -10.47 -4.24 13.19
N LEU A 141 -10.78 -3.08 13.76
CA LEU A 141 -10.65 -2.80 15.19
C LEU A 141 -11.69 -3.52 16.07
N ASP A 142 -12.73 -4.10 15.47
CA ASP A 142 -13.78 -4.84 16.18
C ASP A 142 -13.49 -6.35 16.22
N THR A 143 -12.75 -6.89 15.25
CA THR A 143 -12.50 -8.32 15.06
C THR A 143 -11.04 -8.74 15.09
N ASP A 144 -10.10 -7.78 15.06
CA ASP A 144 -8.65 -7.98 14.89
C ASP A 144 -8.27 -8.73 13.60
N CYS A 145 -9.21 -8.94 12.68
CA CYS A 145 -8.95 -9.56 11.39
C CYS A 145 -8.18 -8.60 10.49
N THR A 146 -7.21 -9.12 9.73
CA THR A 146 -6.32 -8.32 8.91
C THR A 146 -6.43 -8.66 7.43
N LYS A 147 -6.21 -7.65 6.59
CA LYS A 147 -6.10 -7.79 5.13
C LYS A 147 -4.99 -6.88 4.64
N THR A 148 -4.29 -7.29 3.60
CA THR A 148 -3.19 -6.52 3.03
C THR A 148 -3.49 -6.01 1.64
N THR A 149 -2.87 -4.88 1.30
CA THR A 149 -2.80 -4.32 -0.05
C THR A 149 -1.44 -3.64 -0.23
N THR A 150 -1.17 -3.04 -1.38
CA THR A 150 0.04 -2.25 -1.62
C THR A 150 -0.28 -0.81 -2.02
N LEU A 151 0.70 0.07 -1.84
CA LEU A 151 0.70 1.45 -2.32
C LEU A 151 2.01 1.68 -3.08
N THR A 152 1.92 2.11 -4.33
CA THR A 152 3.10 2.53 -5.09
C THR A 152 3.36 4.02 -4.87
N ILE A 153 4.60 4.36 -4.53
CA ILE A 153 5.09 5.73 -4.50
C ILE A 153 6.12 5.91 -5.61
N GLU A 154 6.05 7.03 -6.31
CA GLU A 154 6.84 7.31 -7.51
C GLU A 154 7.39 8.74 -7.43
N VAL A 155 8.70 8.87 -7.61
CA VAL A 155 9.37 10.15 -7.78
C VAL A 155 9.45 10.45 -9.27
N ILE A 156 8.94 11.61 -9.68
CA ILE A 156 9.05 12.11 -11.05
C ILE A 156 10.35 12.92 -11.12
N PRO A 157 11.39 12.46 -11.86
CA PRO A 157 12.65 13.17 -11.94
C PRO A 157 12.47 14.55 -12.57
N GLU A 158 13.27 15.52 -12.13
CA GLU A 158 13.32 16.83 -12.79
C GLU A 158 13.81 16.70 -14.25
N PRO A 159 13.29 17.54 -15.17
CA PRO A 159 13.81 17.59 -16.53
C PRO A 159 15.31 17.90 -16.51
N THR A 160 16.10 17.11 -17.22
CA THR A 160 17.55 17.35 -17.31
C THR A 160 17.83 18.35 -18.44
N ILE A 161 18.35 19.53 -18.09
CA ILE A 161 18.83 20.50 -19.10
C ILE A 161 20.29 20.16 -19.43
N PRO A 162 20.65 19.90 -20.71
CA PRO A 162 22.04 19.71 -21.09
C PRO A 162 22.85 21.01 -20.94
N GLU A 163 24.17 20.89 -20.80
CA GLU A 163 25.05 22.05 -20.90
C GLU A 163 24.94 22.65 -22.32
N LEU A 164 24.49 23.90 -22.40
CA LEU A 164 24.36 24.62 -23.66
C LEU A 164 25.65 25.34 -24.02
N ASP A 165 26.02 25.29 -25.31
CA ASP A 165 27.10 26.12 -25.82
C ASP A 165 26.70 27.61 -25.76
N PRO A 166 27.64 28.53 -25.51
CA PRO A 166 27.33 29.96 -25.57
C PRO A 166 26.86 30.36 -26.98
N LEU A 167 25.76 31.12 -27.06
CA LEU A 167 25.39 31.82 -28.28
C LEU A 167 26.41 32.91 -28.59
N VAL A 168 26.94 32.92 -29.81
CA VAL A 168 27.99 33.86 -30.24
C VAL A 168 27.55 34.61 -31.48
N GLU A 169 27.44 35.93 -31.36
CA GLU A 169 27.09 36.84 -32.45
C GLU A 169 28.14 37.94 -32.64
N CYS A 170 28.29 38.42 -33.88
CA CYS A 170 29.16 39.55 -34.17
C CYS A 170 28.46 40.86 -33.78
N ASP A 171 29.14 41.75 -33.04
CA ASP A 171 28.64 43.10 -32.75
C ASP A 171 28.76 44.00 -33.99
N PRO A 172 27.65 44.35 -34.68
CA PRO A 172 27.71 45.15 -35.90
C PRO A 172 28.01 46.63 -35.62
N GLY A 173 27.77 47.09 -34.39
CA GLY A 173 27.91 48.48 -33.96
C GLY A 173 29.24 48.78 -33.26
N ASN A 174 30.01 47.76 -32.88
CA ASN A 174 31.16 47.86 -31.97
C ASN A 174 30.81 48.61 -30.67
N ASN A 175 29.60 48.41 -30.15
CA ASN A 175 29.08 49.07 -28.95
C ASN A 175 28.88 48.11 -27.77
N GLY A 176 29.22 46.83 -27.93
CA GLY A 176 29.06 45.76 -26.94
C GLY A 176 27.71 45.04 -27.00
N PHE A 177 26.88 45.27 -28.03
CA PHE A 177 25.55 44.68 -28.13
C PHE A 177 25.34 43.94 -29.45
N ALA A 178 24.64 42.81 -29.38
CA ALA A 178 24.18 42.05 -30.52
C ALA A 178 22.75 41.55 -30.26
N GLU A 179 22.03 41.22 -31.33
CA GLU A 179 20.73 40.56 -31.27
C GLU A 179 20.95 39.05 -31.29
N PHE A 180 20.26 38.31 -30.43
CA PHE A 180 20.35 36.85 -30.32
C PHE A 180 18.98 36.22 -30.53
N ASP A 181 18.92 35.14 -31.30
CA ASP A 181 17.73 34.30 -31.42
C ASP A 181 17.81 33.16 -30.40
N LEU A 182 17.18 33.33 -29.23
CA LEU A 182 17.17 32.31 -28.17
C LEU A 182 16.40 31.04 -28.59
N GLY A 183 15.56 31.13 -29.63
CA GLY A 183 14.81 30.00 -30.16
C GLY A 183 15.70 28.92 -30.76
N THR A 184 16.94 29.25 -31.14
CA THR A 184 17.90 28.26 -31.66
C THR A 184 18.31 27.22 -30.62
N GLU A 185 18.21 27.55 -29.34
CA GLU A 185 18.55 26.63 -28.24
C GLU A 185 17.41 25.66 -27.89
N ILE A 186 16.19 25.87 -28.38
CA ILE A 186 15.04 25.00 -28.06
C ILE A 186 15.33 23.54 -28.45
N GLU A 187 15.91 23.31 -29.64
CA GLU A 187 16.25 21.94 -30.07
C GLU A 187 17.35 21.32 -29.20
N ASN A 188 18.28 22.13 -28.70
CA ASN A 188 19.35 21.68 -27.81
C ASN A 188 18.83 21.40 -26.39
N ILE A 189 17.90 22.21 -25.88
CA ILE A 189 17.29 22.06 -24.54
C ILE A 189 16.37 20.84 -24.51
N ILE A 190 15.52 20.65 -25.53
CA ILE A 190 14.53 19.58 -25.55
C ILE A 190 15.19 18.20 -25.62
N SER A 191 16.40 18.05 -26.18
CA SER A 191 17.24 16.82 -26.20
C SER A 191 16.60 15.50 -25.71
N ASN A 192 15.55 15.02 -26.41
CA ASN A 192 14.73 13.80 -26.17
C ASN A 192 13.69 13.83 -25.02
N GLU A 193 13.56 14.92 -24.28
CA GLU A 193 12.47 15.17 -23.35
C GLU A 193 11.14 15.36 -24.10
N VAL A 194 10.08 14.73 -23.60
CA VAL A 194 8.71 14.88 -24.13
C VAL A 194 7.89 15.74 -23.17
N ASP A 195 6.96 16.52 -23.69
CA ASP A 195 6.01 17.34 -22.91
C ASP A 195 6.62 18.44 -22.02
N VAL A 196 7.72 19.09 -22.45
CA VAL A 196 8.31 20.26 -21.79
C VAL A 196 7.84 21.57 -22.45
N GLU A 197 7.46 22.56 -21.65
CA GLU A 197 7.22 23.94 -22.10
C GLU A 197 8.44 24.82 -21.79
N ILE A 198 8.93 25.57 -22.77
CA ILE A 198 10.11 26.41 -22.63
C ILE A 198 9.71 27.89 -22.71
N SER A 199 10.15 28.66 -21.71
CA SER A 199 10.06 30.11 -21.68
C SER A 199 11.44 30.72 -21.39
N PHE A 200 11.66 31.94 -21.86
CA PHE A 200 12.93 32.66 -21.70
C PHE A 200 12.70 33.91 -20.84
N HIS A 201 13.57 34.10 -19.86
CA HIS A 201 13.46 35.15 -18.85
C HIS A 201 14.80 35.85 -18.66
N GLU A 202 14.79 37.15 -18.37
CA GLU A 202 16.03 37.92 -18.15
C GLU A 202 16.59 37.67 -16.73
N THR A 203 15.76 37.19 -15.81
CA THR A 203 16.12 36.95 -14.42
C THR A 203 15.65 35.59 -13.91
N GLU A 204 16.36 35.04 -12.93
CA GLU A 204 15.98 33.82 -12.21
C GLU A 204 14.60 33.95 -11.53
N GLN A 205 14.30 35.13 -11.00
CA GLN A 205 13.02 35.37 -10.34
C GLN A 205 11.85 35.31 -11.32
N GLU A 206 11.99 35.87 -12.52
CA GLU A 206 10.97 35.77 -13.57
C GLU A 206 10.82 34.31 -14.03
N ALA A 207 11.93 33.59 -14.20
CA ALA A 207 11.91 32.17 -14.55
C ALA A 207 11.17 31.29 -13.54
N PHE A 208 11.30 31.59 -12.24
CA PHE A 208 10.59 30.86 -11.19
C PHE A 208 9.07 31.10 -11.19
N PHE A 209 8.62 32.28 -11.61
CA PHE A 209 7.20 32.64 -11.59
C PHE A 209 6.44 32.35 -12.89
N GLY A 210 7.16 32.10 -13.99
CA GLY A 210 6.58 31.77 -15.29
C GLY A 210 6.13 32.99 -16.09
#